data_AF-A0A956DT59-F1
#
_entry.id   AF-A0A956DT59-F1
#
_cell.length_a   1.000
_cell.length_b   1.000
_cell.length_c   1.000
_cell.angle_alpha   90.00
_cell.angle_beta   90.00
_cell.angle_gamma   90.00
#
_symmetry.space_group_name_H-M   'P 1'
#
loop_
_entity.id
_entity.type
_entity.pdbx_description
1 polymer ?
#
loop_
_entity_poly.entity_id
_entity_poly.type
_entity_poly.pdbx_seq_one_letter_code
_entity_poly.pdbx_strand_id
1 'polypeptide(L)'
;MPLRLKRQGMQKLVKGLDGRGGGTAGPPSALEVLRGEILQLVGAAQANEVTTRAEVGKRLAAVRATLPHGEWLPWVKEHLPFGPESARRAIELFEFRQGHGEVFAKLAPLGLTKIYLLLAIGPKERDAFVGKRHVVPSTRFEKAPLEMTVAEMMEVLHPPEPETPVKARTRVLRGLRRQTRGVARLLAELWALAPKAVLRGPVRAALVALEEELQVVATALASRSLIAGTVPRFR
;
A
#
# COMPACT_ATOMS: atom_id res chain seq x y z
N MET A 1 38.78 -31.05 -30.63
CA MET A 1 39.04 -29.61 -30.45
C MET A 1 38.06 -29.02 -29.43
N PRO A 2 38.37 -29.03 -28.12
CA PRO A 2 37.49 -28.49 -27.10
C PRO A 2 37.82 -27.02 -26.78
N LEU A 3 36.80 -26.16 -26.76
CA LEU A 3 36.92 -24.72 -26.51
C LEU A 3 37.17 -24.43 -25.01
N ARG A 4 38.34 -23.85 -24.73
CA ARG A 4 38.79 -23.32 -23.43
C ARG A 4 37.94 -22.11 -23.00
N LEU A 5 37.27 -22.21 -21.85
CA LEU A 5 36.72 -21.06 -21.12
C LEU A 5 37.85 -20.15 -20.61
N LYS A 6 37.83 -18.85 -20.97
CA LYS A 6 38.67 -17.82 -20.32
C LYS A 6 38.04 -17.38 -18.98
N ARG A 7 38.50 -17.98 -17.88
CA ARG A 7 38.25 -17.59 -16.47
C ARG A 7 39.06 -16.35 -16.03
N GLN A 8 39.00 -15.23 -16.77
CA GLN A 8 39.81 -14.05 -16.41
C GLN A 8 39.07 -12.70 -16.44
N GLY A 9 37.74 -12.71 -16.44
CA GLY A 9 36.91 -11.49 -16.39
C GLY A 9 36.17 -11.22 -15.08
N MET A 10 36.13 -12.16 -14.13
CA MET A 10 35.23 -12.08 -12.94
C MET A 10 35.95 -11.86 -11.60
N GLN A 11 37.27 -11.60 -11.57
CA GLN A 11 38.00 -11.32 -10.31
C GLN A 11 38.27 -9.83 -10.05
N LYS A 12 37.89 -8.92 -10.97
CA LYS A 12 37.97 -7.47 -10.74
C LYS A 12 36.70 -6.82 -10.19
N LEU A 13 35.63 -7.60 -9.97
CA LEU A 13 34.33 -7.08 -9.50
C LEU A 13 34.09 -7.22 -7.97
N VAL A 14 35.03 -7.83 -7.22
CA VAL A 14 34.86 -8.07 -5.77
C VAL A 14 35.81 -7.23 -4.92
N LYS A 15 36.66 -6.38 -5.52
CA LYS A 15 37.69 -5.60 -4.81
C LYS A 15 37.43 -4.09 -4.73
N GLY A 16 36.16 -3.70 -4.66
CA GLY A 16 35.71 -2.30 -4.55
C GLY A 16 34.63 -2.04 -3.50
N LEU A 17 34.44 -2.95 -2.54
CA LEU A 17 33.42 -2.82 -1.48
C LEU A 17 33.96 -2.30 -0.13
N ASP A 18 35.23 -1.91 -0.07
CA ASP A 18 35.81 -1.23 1.10
C ASP A 18 36.13 0.22 0.74
N GLY A 19 35.08 1.03 0.62
CA GLY A 19 35.17 2.46 0.39
C GLY A 19 34.15 3.19 1.26
N ARG A 20 34.59 3.64 2.43
CA ARG A 20 33.88 4.63 3.26
C ARG A 20 33.47 5.81 2.39
N GLY A 21 32.18 5.95 2.16
CA GLY A 21 31.58 7.16 1.61
C GLY A 21 30.49 7.60 2.58
N GLY A 22 30.82 8.49 3.51
CA GLY A 22 29.82 9.31 4.17
C GLY A 22 29.11 10.10 3.07
N GLY A 23 27.94 9.61 2.65
CA GLY A 23 27.12 10.27 1.65
C GLY A 23 26.61 11.57 2.24
N THR A 24 27.28 12.67 1.93
CA THR A 24 26.68 14.00 2.03
C THR A 24 25.53 14.02 1.02
N ALA A 25 24.32 13.74 1.51
CA ALA A 25 23.11 13.92 0.71
C ALA A 25 23.12 15.37 0.19
N GLY A 26 23.11 15.53 -1.14
CA GLY A 26 22.94 16.84 -1.75
C GLY A 26 21.63 17.48 -1.28
N PRO A 27 21.44 18.79 -1.50
CA PRO A 27 20.18 19.44 -1.15
C PRO A 27 19.00 18.69 -1.78
N PRO A 28 17.88 18.55 -1.05
CA PRO A 28 16.72 17.82 -1.55
C PRO A 28 16.26 18.42 -2.88
N SER A 29 15.91 17.55 -3.81
CA SER A 29 15.37 17.97 -5.10
C SER A 29 14.06 18.74 -4.91
N ALA A 30 13.72 19.61 -5.87
CA ALA A 30 12.45 20.36 -5.82
C ALA A 30 11.22 19.43 -5.68
N LEU A 31 11.27 18.24 -6.28
CA LEU A 31 10.22 17.23 -6.14
C LEU A 31 10.11 16.70 -4.70
N GLU A 32 11.23 16.48 -4.01
CA GLU A 32 11.24 16.02 -2.61
C GLU A 32 10.73 17.10 -1.66
N VAL A 33 11.06 18.37 -1.92
CA VAL A 33 10.55 19.52 -1.16
C VAL A 33 9.02 19.60 -1.31
N LEU A 34 8.51 19.63 -2.54
CA LEU A 34 7.07 19.67 -2.82
C LEU A 34 6.34 18.45 -2.23
N ARG A 35 6.94 17.27 -2.29
CA ARG A 35 6.40 16.07 -1.64
C ARG A 35 6.27 16.28 -0.12
N GLY A 36 7.28 16.87 0.52
CA GLY A 36 7.25 17.20 1.94
C GLY A 36 6.12 18.16 2.29
N GLU A 37 5.94 19.23 1.51
CA GLU A 37 4.87 20.22 1.68
C GLU A 37 3.48 19.59 1.51
N ILE A 38 3.29 18.73 0.50
CA ILE A 38 2.04 17.99 0.30
C ILE A 38 1.72 17.15 1.53
N LEU A 39 2.70 16.41 2.05
CA LEU A 39 2.50 15.56 3.23
C LEU A 39 2.18 16.39 4.49
N GLN A 40 2.77 17.58 4.65
CA GLN A 40 2.44 18.49 5.74
C GLN A 40 0.99 18.98 5.65
N LEU A 41 0.54 19.39 4.46
CA LEU A 41 -0.84 19.84 4.25
C LEU A 41 -1.86 18.70 4.49
N VAL A 42 -1.56 17.50 3.99
CA VAL A 42 -2.38 16.30 4.25
C VAL A 42 -2.45 16.02 5.75
N GLY A 43 -1.32 16.04 6.45
CA GLY A 43 -1.27 15.82 7.90
C GLY A 43 -2.03 16.89 8.68
N ALA A 44 -1.93 18.16 8.30
CA ALA A 44 -2.66 19.24 8.95
C ALA A 44 -4.19 19.09 8.78
N ALA A 45 -4.66 18.75 7.58
CA ALA A 45 -6.07 18.50 7.32
C ALA A 45 -6.61 17.32 8.15
N GLN A 46 -5.83 16.22 8.21
CA GLN A 46 -6.16 15.04 9.01
C GLN A 46 -6.17 15.35 10.52
N ALA A 47 -5.22 16.14 11.01
CA ALA A 47 -5.17 16.55 12.41
C ALA A 47 -6.39 17.39 12.80
N ASN A 48 -6.84 18.28 11.92
CA ASN A 48 -8.07 19.04 12.14
C ASN A 48 -9.29 18.11 12.25
N GLU A 49 -9.44 17.16 11.31
CA GLU A 49 -10.53 16.18 11.35
C GLU A 49 -10.53 15.36 12.66
N VAL A 50 -9.37 14.84 13.07
CA VAL A 50 -9.21 14.07 14.31
C VAL A 50 -9.56 14.92 15.54
N THR A 51 -9.13 16.19 15.56
CA THR A 51 -9.43 17.12 16.65
C THR A 51 -10.92 17.42 16.73
N THR A 52 -11.58 17.73 15.60
CA THR A 52 -13.03 17.91 15.54
C THR A 52 -13.76 16.66 16.00
N ARG A 53 -13.28 15.47 15.62
CA ARG A 53 -13.90 14.22 16.06
C ARG A 53 -13.80 14.01 17.58
N ALA A 54 -12.67 14.35 18.19
CA ALA A 54 -12.52 14.32 19.65
C ALA A 54 -13.45 15.34 20.34
N GLU A 55 -13.65 16.53 19.77
CA GLU A 55 -14.60 17.51 20.31
C GLU A 55 -16.07 17.04 20.23
N VAL A 56 -16.43 16.28 19.18
CA VAL A 56 -17.71 15.57 19.12
C VAL A 56 -17.78 14.52 20.23
N GLY A 57 -16.71 13.74 20.43
CA GLY A 57 -16.59 12.78 21.52
C GLY A 57 -16.83 13.37 22.91
N LYS A 58 -16.25 14.54 23.19
CA LYS A 58 -16.47 15.28 24.45
C LYS A 58 -17.95 15.58 24.70
N ARG A 59 -18.66 16.08 23.69
CA ARG A 59 -20.09 16.41 23.78
C ARG A 59 -20.95 15.15 23.93
N LEU A 60 -20.61 14.09 23.21
CA LEU A 60 -21.26 12.79 23.32
C LEU A 60 -21.08 12.17 24.71
N ALA A 61 -19.89 12.29 25.31
CA ALA A 61 -19.63 11.83 26.68
C ALA A 61 -20.52 12.57 27.69
N ALA A 62 -20.68 13.88 27.53
CA ALA A 62 -21.58 14.68 28.37
C ALA A 62 -23.05 14.25 28.22
N VAL A 63 -23.55 14.08 26.99
CA VAL A 63 -24.92 13.60 26.74
C VAL A 63 -25.13 12.21 27.35
N ARG A 64 -24.18 11.29 27.13
CA ARG A 64 -24.25 9.93 27.68
C ARG A 64 -24.34 9.91 29.21
N ALA A 65 -23.67 10.85 29.89
CA ALA A 65 -23.73 10.97 31.35
C ALA A 65 -25.08 11.51 31.87
N THR A 66 -25.82 12.25 31.04
CA THR A 66 -27.14 12.82 31.42
C THR A 66 -28.33 11.92 31.10
N LEU A 67 -28.17 10.99 30.14
CA LEU A 67 -29.27 10.13 29.72
C LEU A 67 -29.54 9.00 30.73
N PRO A 68 -30.82 8.62 30.93
CA PRO A 68 -31.16 7.41 31.69
C PRO A 68 -30.53 6.15 31.09
N HIS A 69 -30.37 5.11 31.90
CA HIS A 69 -29.95 3.81 31.43
C HIS A 69 -30.86 3.31 30.29
N GLY A 70 -30.26 2.77 29.22
CA GLY A 70 -30.99 2.23 28.07
C GLY A 70 -31.27 3.26 26.95
N GLU A 71 -31.34 4.55 27.26
CA GLU A 71 -31.76 5.60 26.30
C GLU A 71 -30.64 6.02 25.33
N TRP A 72 -29.39 5.66 25.60
CA TRP A 72 -28.25 6.04 24.76
C TRP A 72 -28.37 5.58 23.30
N LEU A 73 -28.71 4.30 23.07
CA LEU A 73 -28.74 3.74 21.71
C LEU A 73 -29.91 4.30 20.87
N PRO A 74 -31.15 4.39 21.38
CA PRO A 74 -32.24 5.09 20.70
C PRO A 74 -31.89 6.55 20.39
N TRP A 75 -31.40 7.28 21.39
CA TRP A 75 -31.11 8.71 21.25
C TRP A 75 -30.10 8.98 20.13
N VAL A 76 -28.99 8.23 20.08
CA VAL A 76 -27.97 8.42 19.02
C VAL A 76 -28.55 8.14 17.63
N LYS A 77 -29.38 7.10 17.47
CA LYS A 77 -29.96 6.74 16.18
C LYS A 77 -30.94 7.79 15.66
N GLU A 78 -31.66 8.45 16.56
CA GLU A 78 -32.68 9.45 16.22
C GLU A 78 -32.08 10.85 15.99
N HIS A 79 -31.10 11.25 16.81
CA HIS A 79 -30.65 12.64 16.87
C HIS A 79 -29.37 12.93 16.08
N LEU A 80 -28.65 11.90 15.60
CA LEU A 80 -27.34 12.07 14.97
C LEU A 80 -27.26 11.41 13.59
N PRO A 81 -26.47 11.97 12.65
CA PRO A 81 -26.31 11.43 11.30
C PRO A 81 -25.40 10.20 11.24
N PHE A 82 -25.08 9.58 12.39
CA PHE A 82 -24.21 8.42 12.47
C PHE A 82 -24.63 7.48 13.61
N GLY A 83 -24.28 6.20 13.48
CA GLY A 83 -24.70 5.18 14.43
C GLY A 83 -23.93 5.18 15.76
N PRO A 84 -24.41 4.37 16.73
CA PRO A 84 -23.79 4.23 18.05
C PRO A 84 -22.31 3.86 18.06
N GLU A 85 -21.86 3.02 17.11
CA GLU A 85 -20.45 2.64 17.02
C GLU A 85 -19.56 3.84 16.66
N SER A 86 -20.01 4.68 15.74
CA SER A 86 -19.31 5.93 15.42
C SER A 86 -19.26 6.82 16.66
N ALA A 87 -20.38 7.00 17.37
CA ALA A 87 -20.46 7.80 18.59
C ALA A 87 -19.48 7.28 19.68
N ARG A 88 -19.45 5.96 19.90
CA ARG A 88 -18.53 5.29 20.83
C ARG A 88 -17.07 5.60 20.50
N ARG A 89 -16.67 5.44 19.22
CA ARG A 89 -15.30 5.74 18.78
C ARG A 89 -14.91 7.21 18.97
N ALA A 90 -15.86 8.14 18.82
CA ALA A 90 -15.60 9.55 19.10
C ALA A 90 -15.30 9.79 20.59
N ILE A 91 -16.10 9.19 21.48
CA ILE A 91 -15.88 9.25 22.93
C ILE A 91 -14.52 8.63 23.29
N GLU A 92 -14.20 7.45 22.75
CA GLU A 92 -12.91 6.78 22.96
C GLU A 92 -11.73 7.67 22.53
N LEU A 93 -11.86 8.35 21.38
CA LEU A 93 -10.85 9.28 20.90
C LEU A 93 -10.69 10.51 21.81
N PHE A 94 -11.79 11.03 22.36
CA PHE A 94 -11.78 12.10 23.35
C PHE A 94 -11.09 11.67 24.65
N GLU A 95 -11.45 10.52 25.19
CA GLU A 95 -10.85 9.98 26.42
C GLU A 95 -9.35 9.73 26.23
N PHE A 96 -8.96 9.21 25.07
CA PHE A 96 -7.55 9.06 24.71
C PHE A 96 -6.81 10.41 24.68
N ARG A 97 -7.40 11.45 24.09
CA ARG A 97 -6.81 12.80 24.10
C ARG A 97 -6.63 13.34 25.52
N GLN A 98 -7.59 13.11 26.41
CA GLN A 98 -7.52 13.56 27.81
C GLN A 98 -6.40 12.85 28.59
N GLY A 99 -6.23 11.53 28.37
CA GLY A 99 -5.19 10.75 29.06
C GLY A 99 -3.79 10.86 28.44
N HIS A 100 -3.70 11.12 27.13
CA HIS A 100 -2.46 11.02 26.37
C HIS A 100 -2.29 12.16 25.36
N GLY A 101 -2.47 13.41 25.80
CA GLY A 101 -2.47 14.60 24.92
C GLY A 101 -1.25 14.73 24.00
N GLU A 102 -0.03 14.45 24.50
CA GLU A 102 1.19 14.51 23.68
C GLU A 102 1.21 13.44 22.58
N VAL A 103 0.84 12.20 22.90
CA VAL A 103 0.78 11.11 21.93
C VAL A 103 -0.34 11.37 20.93
N PHE A 104 -1.50 11.84 21.41
CA PHE A 104 -2.60 12.27 20.56
C PHE A 104 -2.16 13.30 19.53
N ALA A 105 -1.43 14.35 19.94
CA ALA A 105 -0.94 15.39 19.03
C ALA A 105 -0.02 14.83 17.93
N LYS A 106 0.81 13.83 18.26
CA LYS A 106 1.68 13.15 17.28
C LYS A 106 0.91 12.23 16.33
N LEU A 107 -0.22 11.69 16.78
CA LEU A 107 -1.06 10.75 16.02
C LEU A 107 -2.13 11.44 15.17
N ALA A 108 -2.60 12.63 15.57
CA ALA A 108 -3.65 13.35 14.88
C ALA A 108 -3.35 13.57 13.38
N PRO A 109 -2.11 13.88 12.96
CA PRO A 109 -1.78 14.01 11.54
C PRO A 109 -1.93 12.72 10.73
N LEU A 110 -2.13 11.55 11.33
CA LEU A 110 -2.33 10.29 10.61
C LEU A 110 -3.78 10.08 10.16
N GLY A 111 -4.71 10.87 10.67
CA GLY A 111 -6.14 10.78 10.38
C GLY A 111 -6.88 9.69 11.17
N LEU A 112 -8.22 9.71 11.05
CA LEU A 112 -9.12 8.88 11.86
C LEU A 112 -8.86 7.37 11.75
N THR A 113 -8.74 6.85 10.53
CA THR A 113 -8.59 5.40 10.34
C THR A 113 -7.30 4.88 10.99
N LYS A 114 -6.18 5.58 10.79
CA LYS A 114 -4.89 5.16 11.33
C LYS A 114 -4.81 5.33 12.85
N ILE A 115 -5.40 6.40 13.42
CA ILE A 115 -5.43 6.55 14.88
C ILE A 115 -6.28 5.46 15.54
N TYR A 116 -7.38 5.02 14.93
CA TYR A 116 -8.18 3.90 15.46
C TYR A 116 -7.45 2.56 15.39
N LEU A 117 -6.66 2.31 14.34
CA LEU A 117 -5.78 1.14 14.29
C LEU A 117 -4.77 1.14 15.43
N LEU A 118 -4.19 2.29 15.74
CA LEU A 118 -3.26 2.44 16.84
C LEU A 118 -3.94 2.42 18.22
N LEU A 119 -5.20 2.82 18.30
CA LEU A 119 -6.00 2.71 19.51
C LEU A 119 -6.25 1.26 19.91
N ALA A 120 -6.33 0.36 18.94
CA ALA A 120 -6.55 -1.07 19.15
C ALA A 120 -5.32 -1.84 19.66
N ILE A 121 -4.11 -1.25 19.61
CA ILE A 121 -2.88 -1.86 20.11
C ILE A 121 -2.47 -1.26 21.47
N GLY A 122 -1.60 -1.98 22.19
CA GLY A 122 -1.16 -1.57 23.54
C GLY A 122 -0.42 -0.23 23.55
N PRO A 123 -0.46 0.53 24.66
CA PRO A 123 0.19 1.85 24.75
C PRO A 123 1.68 1.83 24.38
N LYS A 124 2.43 0.82 24.87
CA LYS A 124 3.87 0.66 24.56
C LYS A 124 4.14 0.48 23.07
N GLU A 125 3.33 -0.33 22.39
CA GLU A 125 3.49 -0.59 20.95
C GLU A 125 3.12 0.65 20.14
N ARG A 126 2.05 1.33 20.54
CA ARG A 126 1.62 2.60 19.95
C ARG A 126 2.70 3.68 20.06
N ASP A 127 3.25 3.89 21.25
CA ASP A 127 4.29 4.90 21.48
C ASP A 127 5.56 4.57 20.68
N ALA A 128 5.91 3.28 20.59
CA ALA A 128 7.03 2.82 19.77
C ALA A 128 6.78 2.95 18.26
N PHE A 129 5.51 2.94 17.82
CA PHE A 129 5.12 3.08 16.42
C PHE A 129 5.32 4.52 15.93
N VAL A 130 5.05 5.49 16.82
CA VAL A 130 5.20 6.92 16.54
C VAL A 130 6.67 7.33 16.50
N GLY A 131 7.05 8.14 15.52
CA GLY A 131 8.40 8.70 15.42
C GLY A 131 9.45 7.75 14.83
N LYS A 132 9.06 6.56 14.38
CA LYS A 132 9.93 5.62 13.66
C LYS A 132 9.45 5.42 12.22
N ARG A 133 10.39 5.14 11.32
CA ARG A 133 10.07 4.61 9.99
C ARG A 133 9.97 3.09 10.11
N HIS A 134 9.06 2.49 9.34
CA HIS A 134 8.84 1.05 9.33
C HIS A 134 8.99 0.50 7.93
N VAL A 135 9.56 -0.70 7.82
CA VAL A 135 9.65 -1.44 6.57
C VAL A 135 8.27 -2.02 6.26
N VAL A 136 7.67 -1.58 5.16
CA VAL A 136 6.38 -2.11 4.70
C VAL A 136 6.61 -3.52 4.11
N PRO A 137 5.97 -4.58 4.63
CA PRO A 137 6.23 -5.95 4.19
C PRO A 137 6.07 -6.19 2.68
N SER A 138 5.01 -5.66 2.07
CA SER A 138 4.71 -5.83 0.64
C SER A 138 5.68 -5.11 -0.29
N THR A 139 6.16 -3.92 0.08
CA THR A 139 6.99 -3.07 -0.80
C THR A 139 8.47 -3.06 -0.44
N ARG A 140 8.82 -3.51 0.78
CA ARG A 140 10.18 -3.47 1.37
C ARG A 140 10.75 -2.05 1.55
N PHE A 141 9.98 -1.00 1.29
CA PHE A 141 10.40 0.37 1.52
C PHE A 141 10.19 0.77 2.98
N GLU A 142 11.11 1.57 3.51
CA GLU A 142 10.92 2.26 4.77
C GLU A 142 10.04 3.50 4.58
N LYS A 143 8.96 3.56 5.35
CA LYS A 143 8.01 4.68 5.33
C LYS A 143 7.77 5.18 6.74
N ALA A 144 7.56 6.49 6.89
CA ALA A 144 6.97 7.03 8.10
C ALA A 144 5.46 6.73 8.11
N PRO A 145 4.80 6.63 9.29
CA PRO A 145 3.36 6.35 9.40
C PRO A 145 2.46 7.25 8.55
N LEU A 146 2.84 8.53 8.39
CA LEU A 146 2.10 9.48 7.56
C LEU A 146 2.14 9.10 6.06
N GLU A 147 3.24 8.52 5.61
CA GLU A 147 3.50 8.14 4.21
C GLU A 147 2.87 6.80 3.81
N MET A 148 2.44 6.00 4.79
CA MET A 148 1.82 4.70 4.55
C MET A 148 0.38 4.83 4.12
N THR A 149 -0.10 3.91 3.29
CA THR A 149 -1.55 3.68 3.18
C THR A 149 -2.07 2.96 4.42
N VAL A 150 -3.40 2.92 4.59
CA VAL A 150 -4.02 2.13 5.68
C VAL A 150 -3.66 0.66 5.57
N ALA A 151 -3.62 0.10 4.36
CA ALA A 151 -3.24 -1.30 4.13
C ALA A 151 -1.78 -1.57 4.52
N GLU A 152 -0.86 -0.70 4.11
CA GLU A 152 0.56 -0.82 4.47
C GLU A 152 0.76 -0.73 5.99
N MET A 153 0.01 0.14 6.67
CA MET A 153 0.06 0.25 8.13
C MET A 153 -0.49 -1.01 8.82
N MET A 154 -1.58 -1.60 8.30
CA MET A 154 -2.09 -2.88 8.81
C MET A 154 -1.07 -4.00 8.62
N GLU A 155 -0.35 -4.04 7.50
CA GLU A 155 0.75 -5.01 7.31
C GLU A 155 1.88 -4.82 8.32
N VAL A 156 2.20 -3.59 8.72
CA VAL A 156 3.24 -3.34 9.72
C VAL A 156 2.76 -3.75 11.12
N LEU A 157 1.51 -3.41 11.48
CA LEU A 157 0.93 -3.74 12.78
C LEU A 157 0.62 -5.22 12.95
N HIS A 158 0.18 -5.86 11.87
CA HIS A 158 -0.20 -7.27 11.81
C HIS A 158 0.51 -7.90 10.62
N PRO A 159 1.83 -8.20 10.75
CA PRO A 159 2.60 -8.78 9.66
C PRO A 159 1.92 -10.05 9.16
N PRO A 160 1.64 -10.15 7.86
CA PRO A 160 1.03 -11.34 7.30
C PRO A 160 1.96 -12.53 7.56
N GLU A 161 1.37 -13.71 7.74
CA GLU A 161 2.14 -14.95 7.76
C GLU A 161 3.08 -15.01 6.53
N PRO A 162 4.29 -15.57 6.68
CA PRO A 162 5.23 -15.68 5.58
C PRO A 162 4.55 -16.32 4.36
N GLU A 163 4.56 -15.60 3.24
CA GLU A 163 3.90 -16.06 2.02
C GLU A 163 4.56 -17.36 1.55
N THR A 164 3.78 -18.44 1.42
CA THR A 164 4.31 -19.69 0.89
C THR A 164 4.74 -19.52 -0.58
N PRO A 165 5.73 -20.27 -1.09
CA PRO A 165 6.16 -20.16 -2.49
C PRO A 165 5.00 -20.31 -3.49
N VAL A 166 4.01 -21.14 -3.17
CA VAL A 166 2.80 -21.33 -3.98
C VAL A 166 1.93 -20.08 -4.00
N LYS A 167 1.69 -19.44 -2.84
CA LYS A 167 0.92 -18.18 -2.75
C LYS A 167 1.63 -17.06 -3.52
N ALA A 168 2.95 -16.93 -3.36
CA ALA A 168 3.78 -15.94 -4.07
C ALA A 168 3.71 -16.12 -5.59
N ARG A 169 3.92 -17.35 -6.09
CA ARG A 169 3.78 -17.66 -7.52
C ARG A 169 2.38 -17.36 -8.03
N THR A 170 1.34 -17.77 -7.28
CA THR A 170 -0.06 -17.55 -7.66
C THR A 170 -0.38 -16.06 -7.80
N ARG A 171 0.11 -15.21 -6.88
CA ARG A 171 -0.04 -13.76 -6.92
C ARG A 171 0.63 -13.16 -8.15
N VAL A 172 1.89 -13.53 -8.42
CA VAL A 172 2.63 -13.05 -9.61
C VAL A 172 1.92 -13.48 -10.90
N LEU A 173 1.53 -14.75 -11.02
CA LEU A 173 0.81 -15.28 -12.18
C LEU A 173 -0.53 -14.56 -12.39
N ARG A 174 -1.26 -14.23 -11.31
CA ARG A 174 -2.49 -13.44 -11.39
C ARG A 174 -2.24 -12.04 -11.94
N GLY A 175 -1.17 -11.38 -11.48
CA GLY A 175 -0.73 -10.08 -11.99
C GLY A 175 -0.39 -10.12 -13.48
N LEU A 176 0.43 -11.08 -13.90
CA LEU A 176 0.81 -11.28 -15.31
C LEU A 176 -0.42 -11.58 -16.18
N ARG A 177 -1.34 -12.43 -15.72
CA ARG A 177 -2.62 -12.71 -16.42
C ARG A 177 -3.49 -11.46 -16.57
N ARG A 178 -3.49 -10.56 -15.58
CA ARG A 178 -4.24 -9.29 -15.65
C ARG A 178 -3.61 -8.36 -16.68
N GLN A 179 -2.29 -8.20 -16.66
CA GLN A 179 -1.56 -7.37 -17.61
C GLN A 179 -1.72 -7.89 -19.05
N THR A 180 -1.50 -9.19 -19.27
CA THR A 180 -1.66 -9.84 -20.59
C THR A 180 -3.07 -9.61 -21.15
N ARG A 181 -4.12 -9.81 -20.34
CA ARG A 181 -5.51 -9.52 -20.74
C ARG A 181 -5.76 -8.03 -21.02
N GLY A 182 -5.12 -7.15 -20.26
CA GLY A 182 -5.21 -5.70 -20.48
C GLY A 182 -4.63 -5.30 -21.85
N VAL A 183 -3.45 -5.80 -22.20
CA VAL A 183 -2.84 -5.52 -23.51
C VAL A 183 -3.66 -6.15 -24.64
N ALA A 184 -4.09 -7.41 -24.49
CA ALA A 184 -4.93 -8.08 -25.49
C ALA A 184 -6.25 -7.34 -25.73
N ARG A 185 -6.85 -6.77 -24.68
CA ARG A 185 -8.04 -5.92 -24.80
C ARG A 185 -7.76 -4.66 -25.61
N LEU A 186 -6.68 -3.93 -25.30
CA LEU A 186 -6.31 -2.72 -26.05
C LEU A 186 -6.04 -3.03 -27.53
N LEU A 187 -5.41 -4.17 -27.81
CA LEU A 187 -5.16 -4.61 -29.18
C LEU A 187 -6.46 -4.96 -29.92
N ALA A 188 -7.42 -5.61 -29.24
CA ALA A 188 -8.74 -5.87 -29.80
C ALA A 188 -9.53 -4.57 -30.07
N GLU A 189 -9.48 -3.60 -29.15
CA GLU A 189 -10.06 -2.27 -29.34
C GLU A 189 -9.42 -1.56 -30.55
N LEU A 190 -8.09 -1.65 -30.71
CA LEU A 190 -7.39 -1.14 -31.89
C LEU A 190 -7.86 -1.82 -33.18
N TRP A 191 -8.05 -3.15 -33.18
CA TRP A 191 -8.57 -3.89 -34.33
C TRP A 191 -10.01 -3.58 -34.70
N ALA A 192 -10.83 -3.19 -33.73
CA ALA A 192 -12.18 -2.69 -34.01
C ALA A 192 -12.16 -1.31 -34.69
N LEU A 193 -11.23 -0.42 -34.31
CA LEU A 193 -11.11 0.93 -34.85
C LEU A 193 -10.33 1.01 -36.17
N ALA A 194 -9.30 0.19 -36.30
CA ALA A 194 -8.42 0.13 -37.46
C ALA A 194 -8.21 -1.34 -37.84
N PRO A 195 -9.09 -1.92 -38.67
CA PRO A 195 -8.97 -3.31 -39.10
C PRO A 195 -7.59 -3.59 -39.68
N LYS A 196 -7.09 -4.82 -39.51
CA LYS A 196 -5.73 -5.22 -39.92
C LYS A 196 -5.38 -4.87 -41.38
N ALA A 197 -6.39 -4.81 -42.26
CA ALA A 197 -6.23 -4.44 -43.66
C ALA A 197 -5.87 -2.95 -43.90
N VAL A 198 -6.22 -2.08 -42.95
CA VAL A 198 -5.98 -0.62 -43.02
C VAL A 198 -4.54 -0.28 -42.66
N LEU A 199 -3.93 -0.99 -41.70
CA LEU A 199 -2.55 -0.78 -41.31
C LEU A 199 -1.58 -1.32 -42.37
N ARG A 200 -0.42 -0.66 -42.54
CA ARG A 200 0.58 -1.03 -43.55
C ARG A 200 1.97 -1.20 -42.97
N GLY A 201 2.78 -1.97 -43.70
CA GLY A 201 4.21 -2.13 -43.45
C GLY A 201 4.55 -2.59 -42.03
N PRO A 202 5.56 -1.98 -41.38
CA PRO A 202 6.13 -2.48 -40.13
C PRO A 202 5.15 -2.40 -38.95
N VAL A 203 4.23 -1.43 -38.92
CA VAL A 203 3.26 -1.26 -37.83
C VAL A 203 2.25 -2.40 -37.82
N ARG A 204 1.74 -2.81 -38.99
CA ARG A 204 0.85 -3.97 -39.10
C ARG A 204 1.56 -5.24 -38.66
N ALA A 205 2.79 -5.46 -39.13
CA ALA A 205 3.56 -6.65 -38.78
C ALA A 205 3.81 -6.75 -37.27
N ALA A 206 4.22 -5.65 -36.63
CA ALA A 206 4.48 -5.61 -35.19
C ALA A 206 3.25 -5.91 -34.34
N LEU A 207 2.09 -5.36 -34.70
CA LEU A 207 0.85 -5.56 -33.95
C LEU A 207 0.24 -6.97 -34.14
N VAL A 208 0.40 -7.56 -35.33
CA VAL A 208 0.02 -8.97 -35.56
C VAL A 208 0.92 -9.90 -34.75
N ALA A 209 2.24 -9.66 -34.77
CA ALA A 209 3.17 -10.43 -33.95
C ALA A 209 2.87 -10.29 -32.45
N LEU A 210 2.53 -9.08 -31.98
CA LEU A 210 2.11 -8.86 -30.59
C LEU A 210 0.85 -9.66 -30.22
N GLU A 211 -0.13 -9.77 -31.12
CA GLU A 211 -1.34 -10.57 -30.90
C GLU A 211 -1.01 -12.05 -30.69
N GLU A 212 -0.15 -12.60 -31.55
CA GLU A 212 0.32 -13.98 -31.48
C GLU A 212 1.08 -14.25 -30.18
N GLU A 213 2.03 -13.37 -29.83
CA GLU A 213 2.80 -13.47 -28.58
C GLU A 213 1.90 -13.37 -27.34
N LEU A 214 0.92 -12.48 -27.34
CA LEU A 214 -0.05 -12.37 -26.23
C LEU A 214 -0.87 -13.66 -26.08
N GLN A 215 -1.20 -14.34 -27.17
CA GLN A 215 -1.93 -15.60 -27.14
C GLN A 215 -1.07 -16.77 -26.63
N VAL A 216 0.22 -16.80 -26.99
CA VAL A 216 1.21 -17.75 -26.43
C VAL A 216 1.38 -17.51 -24.94
N VAL A 217 1.60 -16.27 -24.52
CA VAL A 217 1.77 -15.90 -23.10
C VAL A 217 0.51 -16.20 -22.29
N ALA A 218 -0.69 -15.90 -22.82
CA ALA A 218 -1.95 -16.21 -22.16
C ALA A 218 -2.11 -17.73 -21.92
N THR A 219 -1.77 -18.53 -22.93
CA THR A 219 -1.82 -20.01 -22.86
C THR A 219 -0.82 -20.53 -21.83
N ALA A 220 0.41 -20.01 -21.87
CA ALA A 220 1.43 -20.38 -20.91
C ALA A 220 1.00 -20.05 -19.47
N LEU A 221 0.49 -18.84 -19.23
CA LEU A 221 0.02 -18.40 -17.93
C LEU A 221 -1.21 -19.16 -17.44
N ALA A 222 -2.02 -19.76 -18.31
CA ALA A 222 -3.17 -20.59 -17.93
C ALA A 222 -2.75 -21.98 -17.40
N SER A 223 -1.52 -22.42 -17.68
CA SER A 223 -1.02 -23.73 -17.23
C SER A 223 -1.00 -23.86 -15.70
N ARG A 224 -1.52 -24.99 -15.20
CA ARG A 224 -1.45 -25.36 -13.77
C ARG A 224 -0.03 -25.70 -13.33
N SER A 225 0.88 -26.05 -14.25
CA SER A 225 2.27 -26.40 -13.92
C SER A 225 3.04 -25.23 -13.31
N LEU A 226 2.72 -24.00 -13.72
CA LEU A 226 3.35 -22.78 -13.17
C LEU A 226 3.01 -22.55 -11.69
N ILE A 227 1.81 -22.94 -11.26
CA ILE A 227 1.40 -22.86 -9.84
C ILE A 227 2.10 -23.95 -9.02
N ALA A 228 2.18 -25.17 -9.58
CA ALA A 228 2.89 -26.29 -8.97
C ALA A 228 4.42 -26.11 -8.94
N GLY A 229 4.97 -25.16 -9.71
CA GLY A 229 6.41 -24.94 -9.83
C GLY A 229 7.11 -25.95 -10.74
N THR A 230 6.37 -26.65 -11.58
CA THR A 230 6.91 -27.54 -12.60
C THR A 230 7.00 -26.82 -13.93
N VAL A 231 8.14 -26.96 -14.63
CA VAL A 231 8.35 -26.34 -15.94
C VAL A 231 7.28 -26.87 -16.91
N PRO A 232 6.45 -26.01 -17.52
CA PRO A 232 5.50 -26.47 -18.54
C PRO A 232 6.29 -26.99 -19.74
N ARG A 233 6.03 -28.25 -20.14
CA ARG A 233 6.50 -28.76 -21.44
C ARG A 233 5.57 -28.21 -22.51
N PHE A 234 5.98 -27.17 -23.20
CA PHE A 234 5.35 -26.76 -24.46
C PHE A 234 5.92 -27.68 -25.56
N ARG A 235 5.03 -28.36 -26.29
CA ARG A 235 5.37 -29.07 -27.54
C ARG A 235 5.19 -28.12 -28.71
#